data_AF-A0A4V3WFW4-F1
#
_entry.id   AF-A0A4V3WFW4-F1
#
_cell.length_a   1.000
_cell.length_b   1.000
_cell.length_c   1.000
_cell.angle_alpha   90.00
_cell.angle_beta   90.00
_cell.angle_gamma   90.00
#
_symmetry.space_group_name_H-M   'P 1'
#
loop_
_entity.id
_entity.type
_entity.pdbx_description
1 polymer ?
#
loop_
_entity_poly.entity_id
_entity_poly.type
_entity_poly.pdbx_seq_one_letter_code
_entity_poly.pdbx_strand_id
1 'polypeptide(L)'
;MNNYFSYDPRLKIRLPLLKKDWEMYSISFQNSILAEWEQIRGSIPDRIKELEEEINKKQAVLNQEENFTHSCILNEEIANLASIINDLWIWFRMTQDITSAKSHS
;
A
#
# COMPACT_ATOMS: atom_id res chain seq x y z
N MET A 1 19.38 -4.46 12.67
CA MET A 1 18.58 -3.92 11.55
C MET A 1 17.58 -4.98 11.16
N ASN A 2 16.28 -4.68 11.29
CA ASN A 2 15.18 -5.62 11.12
C ASN A 2 15.05 -6.04 9.65
N ASN A 3 15.46 -7.26 9.33
CA ASN A 3 15.47 -7.85 7.98
C ASN A 3 14.09 -8.39 7.53
N TYR A 4 13.00 -7.91 8.14
CA TYR A 4 11.64 -8.46 7.96
C TYR A 4 10.72 -7.55 7.16
N PHE A 5 11.23 -6.41 6.72
CA PHE A 5 10.51 -5.50 5.85
C PHE A 5 11.43 -5.03 4.74
N SER A 6 10.86 -4.85 3.54
CA SER A 6 11.55 -4.25 2.40
C SER A 6 10.77 -3.04 1.92
N TYR A 7 11.46 -1.97 1.55
CA TYR A 7 10.82 -0.81 0.96
C TYR A 7 10.35 -1.13 -0.46
N ASP A 8 9.07 -0.89 -0.72
CA ASP A 8 8.48 -0.96 -2.05
C ASP A 8 8.48 0.45 -2.66
N PRO A 9 9.28 0.70 -3.72
CA PRO A 9 9.39 2.02 -4.32
C PRO A 9 8.11 2.48 -5.03
N ARG A 10 7.26 1.54 -5.47
CA ARG A 10 6.00 1.85 -6.15
C ARG A 10 4.94 2.31 -5.14
N LEU A 11 4.79 1.59 -4.03
CA LEU A 11 3.83 1.93 -2.98
C LEU A 11 4.34 3.01 -2.03
N LYS A 12 5.66 3.23 -1.99
CA LYS A 12 6.36 4.12 -1.06
C LYS A 12 6.16 3.75 0.42
N ILE A 13 6.01 2.46 0.71
CA ILE A 13 5.91 1.92 2.07
C ILE A 13 6.82 0.71 2.23
N ARG A 14 7.04 0.28 3.47
CA ARG A 14 7.77 -0.97 3.76
C ARG A 14 6.79 -2.14 3.84
N LEU A 15 7.00 -3.17 3.03
CA LEU A 15 6.18 -4.38 3.03
C LEU A 15 6.84 -5.52 3.82
N PRO A 16 6.07 -6.40 4.48
CA PRO A 16 6.62 -7.58 5.14
C PRO A 16 7.38 -8.47 4.16
N LEU A 17 8.60 -8.85 4.53
CA LEU A 17 9.47 -9.78 3.81
C LEU A 17 10.00 -10.82 4.79
N LEU A 18 9.16 -11.80 5.10
CA LEU A 18 9.52 -12.89 6.01
C LEU A 18 10.42 -13.91 5.30
N LYS A 19 11.55 -14.25 5.91
CA LYS A 19 12.53 -15.22 5.35
C LYS A 19 12.25 -16.68 5.74
N LYS A 20 11.26 -16.89 6.60
CA LYS A 20 10.87 -18.15 7.22
C LYS A 20 9.38 -18.08 7.52
N ASP A 21 8.76 -19.23 7.74
CA ASP A 21 7.35 -19.31 8.12
C ASP A 21 7.08 -18.56 9.43
N TRP A 22 5.87 -18.01 9.55
CA TRP A 22 5.47 -17.17 10.69
C TRP A 22 5.70 -17.87 12.03
N GLU A 23 5.35 -19.16 12.11
CA GLU A 23 5.45 -20.00 13.31
C GLU A 23 6.91 -20.30 13.73
N MET A 24 7.87 -20.09 12.82
CA MET A 24 9.29 -20.28 13.13
C MET A 24 9.92 -19.08 13.87
N TYR A 25 9.22 -17.95 13.95
CA TYR A 25 9.65 -16.81 14.76
C TYR A 25 9.22 -17.00 16.22
N SER A 26 10.06 -16.56 17.16
CA SER A 26 9.62 -16.50 18.56
C SER A 26 8.45 -15.52 18.69
N ILE A 27 7.59 -15.75 19.69
CA ILE A 27 6.44 -14.89 19.99
C ILE A 27 6.88 -13.42 20.17
N SER A 28 8.02 -13.19 20.82
CA SER A 28 8.58 -11.84 20.97
C SER A 28 8.92 -11.17 19.64
N PHE A 29 9.47 -11.91 18.67
CA PHE A 29 9.75 -11.40 17.33
C PHE A 29 8.46 -11.20 16.51
N GLN A 30 7.52 -12.15 16.58
CA GLN A 30 6.20 -12.00 15.96
C GLN A 30 5.51 -10.70 16.41
N ASN A 31 5.46 -10.46 17.73
CA ASN A 31 4.87 -9.23 18.28
C ASN A 31 5.61 -7.97 17.81
N SER A 32 6.94 -8.03 17.71
CA SER A 32 7.74 -6.90 17.21
C SER A 32 7.45 -6.60 15.74
N ILE A 33 7.34 -7.65 14.90
CA ILE A 33 6.99 -7.52 13.48
C ILE A 33 5.57 -6.97 13.33
N LEU A 34 4.60 -7.47 14.10
CA LEU A 34 3.23 -6.96 14.09
C LEU A 34 3.18 -5.47 14.49
N ALA A 35 3.88 -5.09 15.55
CA ALA A 35 3.92 -3.70 16.00
C ALA A 35 4.53 -2.77 14.94
N GLU A 36 5.63 -3.16 14.29
CA GLU A 36 6.22 -2.39 13.18
C GLU A 36 5.26 -2.31 11.98
N TRP A 37 4.57 -3.41 11.66
CA TRP A 37 3.59 -3.44 10.58
C TRP A 37 2.40 -2.53 10.85
N GLU A 38 1.84 -2.49 12.06
CA GLU A 38 0.78 -1.55 12.45
C GLU A 38 1.19 -0.09 12.22
N GLN A 39 2.42 0.28 12.59
CA GLN A 39 2.93 1.64 12.37
C GLN A 39 3.01 1.99 10.88
N ILE A 40 3.51 1.06 10.06
CA ILE A 40 3.58 1.26 8.61
C ILE A 40 2.16 1.37 8.03
N ARG A 41 1.24 0.47 8.41
CA ARG A 41 -0.16 0.52 7.94
C ARG A 41 -0.87 1.81 8.33
N GLY A 42 -0.54 2.37 9.49
CA GLY A 42 -1.06 3.66 9.94
C GLY A 42 -0.80 4.80 8.95
N SER A 43 0.27 4.72 8.15
CA SER A 43 0.60 5.72 7.12
C SER A 43 -0.06 5.49 5.75
N ILE A 44 -0.69 4.33 5.53
CA ILE A 44 -1.30 4.01 4.23
C ILE A 44 -2.42 5.00 3.85
N PRO A 45 -3.35 5.38 4.74
CA PRO A 45 -4.40 6.34 4.41
C PRO A 45 -3.85 7.70 3.94
N ASP A 46 -2.80 8.21 4.59
CA ASP A 46 -2.14 9.45 4.19
C ASP A 46 -1.55 9.33 2.78
N ARG A 47 -0.89 8.21 2.48
CA ARG A 47 -0.32 7.96 1.15
C ARG A 47 -1.40 7.83 0.07
N ILE A 48 -2.55 7.24 0.39
CA ILE A 48 -3.70 7.17 -0.52
C ILE A 48 -4.22 8.58 -0.83
N LYS A 49 -4.39 9.42 0.19
CA LYS A 49 -4.83 10.81 0.02
C LYS A 49 -3.90 11.61 -0.90
N GLU A 50 -2.59 11.47 -0.74
CA GLU A 50 -1.61 12.11 -1.63
C GLU A 50 -1.79 11.69 -3.10
N LEU A 51 -2.01 10.40 -3.35
CA LEU A 51 -2.25 9.86 -4.69
C LEU A 51 -3.57 10.36 -5.28
N GLU A 52 -4.63 10.44 -4.47
CA GLU A 52 -5.93 11.00 -4.88
C GLU A 52 -5.78 12.49 -5.28
N GLU A 53 -4.99 13.27 -4.53
CA GLU A 53 -4.68 14.66 -4.90
C GLU A 53 -3.91 14.75 -6.23
N GLU A 54 -2.96 13.84 -6.48
CA GLU A 54 -2.24 13.75 -7.76
C GLU A 54 -3.18 13.38 -8.92
N ILE A 55 -4.08 12.40 -8.72
CA ILE A 55 -5.11 12.02 -9.70
C ILE A 55 -6.01 13.21 -10.02
N ASN A 56 -6.52 13.91 -9.01
CA ASN A 56 -7.41 15.06 -9.20
C ASN A 56 -6.75 16.16 -10.04
N LYS A 57 -5.46 16.43 -9.81
CA LYS A 57 -4.69 17.39 -10.62
C LYS A 57 -4.59 16.94 -12.08
N LYS A 58 -4.26 15.67 -12.33
CA LYS A 58 -4.15 15.13 -13.70
C LYS A 58 -5.50 15.09 -14.41
N GLN A 59 -6.58 14.76 -13.70
CA GLN A 59 -7.94 14.79 -14.23
C GLN A 59 -8.36 16.22 -14.60
N ALA A 60 -8.01 17.23 -13.80
CA ALA A 60 -8.29 18.62 -14.14
C ALA A 60 -7.60 19.06 -15.44
N VAL A 61 -6.35 18.61 -15.66
CA VAL A 61 -5.63 18.84 -16.93
C VAL A 61 -6.29 18.08 -18.07
N LEU A 62 -6.59 16.79 -17.89
CA LEU A 62 -7.24 15.94 -18.89
C LEU A 62 -8.58 16.53 -19.36
N ASN A 63 -9.37 17.11 -18.45
CA ASN A 63 -10.66 17.72 -18.75
C ASN A 63 -10.57 18.95 -19.66
N GLN A 64 -9.39 19.58 -19.75
CA GLN A 64 -9.13 20.74 -20.60
C GLN A 64 -8.25 20.38 -21.81
N GLU A 65 -7.88 19.12 -21.96
CA GLU A 65 -6.95 18.67 -23.00
C GLU A 65 -7.70 18.34 -24.30
N GLU A 66 -7.24 18.93 -25.41
CA GLU A 66 -7.79 18.69 -26.75
C GLU A 66 -6.89 17.75 -27.58
N ASN A 67 -5.63 17.56 -27.18
CA ASN A 67 -4.70 16.66 -27.82
C ASN A 67 -4.94 15.22 -27.36
N PHE A 68 -5.53 14.41 -28.26
CA PHE A 68 -5.80 13.00 -28.02
C PHE A 68 -4.61 12.20 -27.49
N THR A 69 -3.41 12.43 -28.03
CA THR A 69 -2.20 11.68 -27.60
C THR A 69 -1.86 12.03 -26.16
N HIS A 70 -1.95 13.31 -25.79
CA HIS A 70 -1.70 13.73 -24.42
C HIS A 70 -2.80 13.23 -23.47
N SER A 71 -4.06 13.21 -23.91
CA SER A 71 -5.17 12.61 -23.16
C SER A 71 -4.93 11.13 -22.86
N CYS A 72 -4.39 10.36 -23.82
CA CYS A 72 -4.03 8.95 -23.58
C CYS A 72 -2.94 8.80 -22.51
N ILE A 73 -1.90 9.63 -22.56
CA ILE A 73 -0.82 9.61 -21.56
C ILE A 73 -1.36 9.93 -20.17
N LEU A 74 -2.16 10.99 -20.04
CA LEU A 74 -2.77 11.38 -18.76
C LEU A 74 -3.67 10.27 -18.20
N ASN A 75 -4.46 9.61 -19.07
CA ASN A 75 -5.29 8.47 -18.66
C ASN A 75 -4.46 7.29 -18.16
N GLU A 76 -3.35 6.97 -18.83
CA GLU A 76 -2.44 5.91 -18.39
C GLU A 76 -1.82 6.23 -17.01
N GLU A 77 -1.37 7.48 -16.82
CA GLU A 77 -0.84 7.93 -15.53
C GLU A 77 -1.88 7.86 -14.41
N ILE A 78 -3.12 8.30 -14.67
CA ILE A 78 -4.23 8.21 -13.71
C ILE A 78 -4.53 6.75 -13.37
N ALA A 79 -4.59 5.87 -14.36
CA ALA A 79 -4.83 4.44 -14.14
C ALA A 79 -3.70 3.79 -13.32
N ASN A 80 -2.45 4.17 -13.57
CA ASN A 80 -1.31 3.71 -12.79
C ASN A 80 -1.38 4.15 -11.32
N LEU A 81 -1.73 5.42 -11.06
CA LEU A 81 -1.94 5.93 -9.70
C LEU A 81 -3.09 5.20 -8.99
N ALA A 82 -4.22 4.97 -9.69
CA ALA A 82 -5.36 4.25 -9.15
C ALA A 82 -5.02 2.78 -8.82
N SER A 83 -4.17 2.13 -9.63
CA SER A 83 -3.67 0.78 -9.33
C SER A 83 -2.83 0.76 -8.06
N ILE A 84 -1.99 1.78 -7.81
CA ILE A 84 -1.23 1.92 -6.56
C ILE A 84 -2.18 2.07 -5.36
N ILE A 85 -3.22 2.90 -5.48
CA ILE A 85 -4.24 3.06 -4.42
C ILE A 85 -4.91 1.71 -4.11
N ASN A 86 -5.26 0.94 -5.13
CA ASN A 86 -5.86 -0.38 -4.94
C ASN A 86 -4.92 -1.34 -4.17
N ASP A 87 -3.64 -1.39 -4.56
CA ASP A 87 -2.64 -2.24 -3.91
C ASP A 87 -2.44 -1.82 -2.44
N LEU A 88 -2.39 -0.51 -2.16
CA LEU A 88 -2.35 0.04 -0.79
C LEU A 88 -3.57 -0.38 0.04
N TRP A 89 -4.78 -0.34 -0.54
CA TRP A 89 -5.98 -0.79 0.14
C TRP A 89 -5.99 -2.29 0.45
N ILE A 90 -5.45 -3.12 -0.45
CA ILE A 90 -5.26 -4.55 -0.18
C ILE A 90 -4.37 -4.72 1.06
N TRP A 91 -3.20 -4.08 1.09
CA TRP A 91 -2.28 -4.15 2.23
C TRP A 91 -2.87 -3.62 3.54
N PHE A 92 -3.64 -2.53 3.47
CA PHE A 92 -4.33 -1.98 4.63
C PHE A 92 -5.31 -2.99 5.24
N ARG A 93 -6.04 -3.74 4.40
CA ARG A 93 -7.07 -4.70 4.82
C ARG A 93 -6.55 -6.09 5.21
N MET A 94 -5.42 -6.56 4.65
CA MET A 94 -4.88 -7.92 4.83
C MET A 94 -4.65 -8.38 6.28
N THR A 95 -4.75 -7.48 7.26
CA THR A 95 -4.54 -7.82 8.68
C THR A 95 -5.84 -8.14 9.40
N GLN A 96 -6.99 -7.73 8.85
CA GLN A 96 -8.30 -8.11 9.40
C GLN A 96 -8.49 -9.64 9.35
N ASP A 97 -7.92 -10.33 8.36
CA ASP A 97 -7.99 -11.80 8.25
C ASP A 97 -7.05 -12.51 9.22
N ILE A 98 -5.86 -11.96 9.48
CA ILE A 98 -4.87 -12.55 10.40
C ILE A 98 -5.35 -12.48 11.87
N THR A 99 -6.12 -11.44 12.23
CA THR A 99 -6.72 -11.32 13.56
C THR A 99 -8.07 -12.05 13.69
N SER A 100 -8.86 -12.16 12.61
CA SER A 100 -10.16 -12.84 12.65
C SER A 100 -10.04 -14.36 12.75
N ALA A 101 -8.91 -14.94 12.32
CA ALA A 101 -8.61 -16.36 12.52
C ALA A 101 -8.40 -16.75 14.01
N LYS A 102 -8.29 -15.78 14.93
CA LYS A 102 -8.18 -16.04 16.38
C LYS A 102 -9.52 -15.97 17.13
N SER A 103 -10.62 -15.69 16.45
CA SER A 103 -11.95 -15.51 17.07
C SER A 103 -12.81 -16.78 17.13
N HIS A 104 -12.29 -17.93 16.66
CA HIS A 104 -12.93 -19.23 16.82
C HIS A 104 -12.01 -20.16 17.63
N SER A 105 -12.13 -20.10 18.96
CA SER A 105 -11.80 -21.16 19.90
C SER A 105 -12.65 -20.99 21.15
#